data_AF-A0A925VUH1-F1
#
_entry.id   AF-A0A925VUH1-F1
#
_cell.length_a   1.000
_cell.length_b   1.000
_cell.length_c   1.000
_cell.angle_alpha   90.00
_cell.angle_beta   90.00
_cell.angle_gamma   90.00
#
_symmetry.space_group_name_H-M   'P 1'
#
loop_
_entity.id
_entity.type
_entity.pdbx_description
1 polymer ?
#
loop_
_entity_poly.entity_id
_entity_poly.type
_entity_poly.pdbx_seq_one_letter_code
_entity_poly.pdbx_strand_id
1 'polypeptide(L)'
;MNKLVSFASRLPAGILSLALAFSVLLSSCGSGRRADGSLTIAGVLYLILAVLAFLSLIKQDWSTGKKIIWGLIIWFFPFGGSIIYFLFSGRN
;
A
#
# COMPACT_ATOMS: atom_id res chain seq x y z
N MET A 1 -12.18 -13.43 36.62
CA MET A 1 -12.79 -12.45 35.69
C MET A 1 -11.90 -11.24 35.41
N ASN A 2 -10.97 -10.86 36.30
CA ASN A 2 -10.11 -9.66 36.14
C ASN A 2 -9.11 -9.72 34.96
N LYS A 3 -8.72 -10.92 34.50
CA LYS A 3 -7.79 -11.07 33.37
C LYS A 3 -8.44 -10.78 32.01
N LEU A 4 -9.74 -11.02 31.87
CA LEU A 4 -10.49 -10.74 30.64
C LEU A 4 -10.73 -9.23 30.47
N VAL A 5 -10.93 -8.51 31.57
CA VAL A 5 -11.07 -7.04 31.58
C VAL A 5 -9.76 -6.36 31.18
N SER A 6 -8.60 -6.90 31.60
CA SER A 6 -7.29 -6.38 31.20
C SER A 6 -7.01 -6.57 29.70
N PHE A 7 -7.41 -7.71 29.11
CA PHE A 7 -7.32 -7.91 27.66
C PHE A 7 -8.22 -6.95 26.88
N ALA A 8 -9.47 -6.76 27.34
CA ALA A 8 -10.41 -5.84 26.72
C ALA A 8 -9.92 -4.38 26.73
N SER A 9 -9.23 -3.96 27.80
CA SER A 9 -8.66 -2.61 27.92
C SER A 9 -7.47 -2.32 26.98
N ARG A 10 -6.83 -3.35 26.41
CA ARG A 10 -5.70 -3.22 25.47
C ARG A 10 -6.10 -3.31 24.00
N LEU A 11 -7.29 -3.83 23.70
CA LEU A 11 -7.89 -3.83 22.36
C LEU A 11 -7.93 -2.43 21.71
N PRO A 12 -8.34 -1.34 22.40
CA PRO A 12 -8.41 -0.03 21.74
C PRO A 12 -7.05 0.48 21.27
N ALA A 13 -5.97 0.24 22.01
CA ALA A 13 -4.62 0.61 21.59
C ALA A 13 -4.13 -0.21 20.38
N GLY A 14 -4.43 -1.51 20.35
CA GLY A 14 -4.09 -2.38 19.21
C GLY A 14 -4.83 -1.98 17.93
N ILE A 15 -6.13 -1.69 18.04
CA ILE A 15 -6.96 -1.25 16.91
C ILE A 15 -6.49 0.12 16.40
N LEU A 16 -6.16 1.05 17.30
CA LEU A 16 -5.66 2.38 16.93
C LEU A 16 -4.33 2.29 16.18
N SER A 17 -3.42 1.42 16.64
CA SER A 17 -2.11 1.19 16.01
C SER A 17 -2.27 0.62 14.58
N LEU A 18 -3.17 -0.34 14.42
CA LEU A 18 -3.48 -0.94 13.14
C LEU A 18 -4.14 0.07 12.19
N ALA A 19 -5.08 0.88 12.68
CA ALA A 19 -5.72 1.94 11.91
C ALA A 19 -4.72 3.02 11.47
N LEU A 20 -3.75 3.37 12.32
CA LEU A 20 -2.70 4.33 11.97
C LEU A 20 -1.79 3.77 10.87
N ALA A 21 -1.37 2.51 11.00
CA ALA A 21 -0.57 1.83 9.98
C ALA A 21 -1.33 1.72 8.65
N PHE A 22 -2.62 1.38 8.69
CA PHE A 22 -3.48 1.36 7.50
C PHE A 22 -3.63 2.75 6.88
N SER A 23 -3.75 3.79 7.70
CA SER A 23 -3.82 5.18 7.22
C SER A 23 -2.54 5.60 6.50
N VAL A 24 -1.36 5.16 6.96
CA VAL A 24 -0.08 5.39 6.27
C VAL A 24 -0.01 4.61 4.95
N LEU A 25 -0.55 3.40 4.91
CA LEU A 25 -0.58 2.55 3.70
C LEU A 25 -1.56 3.05 2.64
N LEU A 26 -2.70 3.63 3.05
CA LEU A 26 -3.74 4.13 2.13
C LEU A 26 -3.60 5.62 1.78
N SER A 27 -2.85 6.41 2.56
CA SER A 27 -2.74 7.85 2.30
C SER A 27 -1.66 8.13 1.25
N SER A 28 -2.11 8.33 0.00
CA SER A 28 -1.28 8.77 -1.12
C SER A 28 -0.68 10.19 -0.95
N CYS A 29 -1.02 10.93 0.11
CA CYS A 29 -0.75 12.37 0.20
C CYS A 29 0.19 12.80 1.35
N GLY A 30 0.67 11.89 2.21
CA GLY A 30 1.26 12.32 3.51
C GLY A 30 2.77 12.23 3.70
N SER A 31 3.44 11.17 3.20
CA SER A 31 4.81 10.82 3.66
C SER A 31 5.91 10.87 2.59
N GLY A 32 5.52 10.92 1.31
CA GLY A 32 6.45 10.86 0.18
C GLY A 32 7.02 12.22 -0.24
N ARG A 33 6.46 13.33 0.23
CA ARG A 33 6.86 14.69 -0.13
C ARG A 33 7.15 15.53 1.11
N ARG A 34 8.19 16.34 1.03
CA ARG A 34 8.54 17.36 2.03
C ARG A 34 7.68 18.61 1.83
N ALA A 35 7.70 19.51 2.82
CA ALA A 35 6.95 20.77 2.78
C ALA A 35 7.39 21.70 1.64
N ASP A 36 8.62 21.54 1.14
CA ASP A 36 9.17 22.25 -0.02
C ASP A 36 8.75 21.63 -1.37
N GLY A 37 7.93 20.56 -1.35
CA GLY A 37 7.48 19.83 -2.54
C GLY A 37 8.46 18.78 -3.06
N SER A 38 9.67 18.67 -2.47
CA SER A 38 10.65 17.65 -2.87
C SER A 38 10.24 16.25 -2.41
N LEU A 39 10.70 15.21 -3.12
CA LEU A 39 10.47 13.82 -2.70
C LEU A 39 11.39 13.44 -1.54
N THR A 40 10.83 12.76 -0.53
CA THR A 40 11.61 12.06 0.49
C THR A 40 12.27 10.82 -0.10
N ILE A 41 13.28 10.26 0.56
CA ILE A 41 13.90 8.99 0.13
C ILE A 41 12.83 7.88 0.04
N ALA A 42 11.94 7.80 1.03
CA ALA A 42 10.80 6.90 1.00
C ALA A 42 9.88 7.18 -0.20
N GLY A 43 9.57 8.44 -0.48
CA GLY A 43 8.79 8.84 -1.65
C GLY A 43 9.41 8.42 -2.98
N VAL A 44 10.74 8.53 -3.12
CA VAL A 44 11.46 8.05 -4.31
C VAL A 44 11.34 6.53 -4.45
N LEU A 45 11.58 5.78 -3.36
CA LEU A 45 11.43 4.32 -3.37
C LEU A 45 10.00 3.89 -3.73
N TYR A 46 8.99 4.60 -3.21
CA TYR A 46 7.58 4.32 -3.55
C TYR A 46 7.29 4.56 -5.03
N LEU A 47 7.83 5.64 -5.59
CA LEU A 47 7.64 5.97 -7.01
C LEU A 47 8.31 4.91 -7.89
N ILE A 48 9.54 4.50 -7.56
CA ILE A 48 10.24 3.41 -8.26
C ILE A 48 9.42 2.13 -8.20
N LEU A 49 8.92 1.74 -7.03
CA LEU A 49 8.13 0.52 -6.87
C LEU A 49 6.85 0.54 -7.73
N ALA A 50 6.14 1.68 -7.75
CA ALA A 50 4.95 1.86 -8.57
C ALA A 50 5.24 1.78 -10.07
N VAL A 51 6.30 2.42 -10.53
CA VAL A 51 6.73 2.35 -11.94
C VAL A 51 7.10 0.93 -12.32
N LEU A 52 7.86 0.23 -11.47
CA LEU A 52 8.23 -1.17 -11.72
C LEU A 52 7.00 -2.08 -11.78
N ALA A 53 6.03 -1.90 -10.88
CA ALA A 53 4.78 -2.67 -10.89
C ALA A 53 3.98 -2.41 -12.17
N PHE A 54 3.88 -1.15 -12.59
CA PHE A 54 3.18 -0.77 -13.80
C PHE A 54 3.85 -1.32 -15.08
N LEU A 55 5.18 -1.25 -15.17
CA LEU A 55 5.93 -1.85 -16.27
C LEU A 55 5.78 -3.37 -16.29
N SER A 56 5.86 -4.01 -15.12
CA SER A 56 5.60 -5.46 -14.98
C SER A 56 4.19 -5.81 -15.46
N LEU A 57 3.17 -5.02 -15.10
CA LEU A 57 1.78 -5.25 -15.47
C LEU A 57 1.57 -5.23 -16.99
N ILE A 58 2.18 -4.26 -17.69
CA ILE A 58 2.06 -4.15 -19.15
C ILE A 58 2.60 -5.42 -19.84
N LYS A 59 3.73 -5.95 -19.32
CA LYS A 59 4.44 -7.11 -19.86
C LYS A 59 3.73 -8.45 -19.65
N GLN A 60 2.68 -8.51 -18.83
CA GLN A 60 1.96 -9.76 -18.57
C GLN A 60 1.03 -10.13 -19.74
N ASP A 61 0.87 -11.41 -20.05
CA ASP A 61 0.01 -11.89 -21.15
C ASP A 61 -1.47 -12.07 -20.71
N TRP A 62 -1.91 -11.26 -19.76
CA TRP A 62 -3.26 -11.34 -19.20
C TRP A 62 -4.31 -10.69 -20.08
N SER A 63 -5.57 -11.09 -19.89
CA SER A 63 -6.72 -10.39 -20.48
C SER A 63 -6.74 -8.91 -20.08
N THR A 64 -7.26 -8.06 -20.97
CA THR A 64 -7.34 -6.62 -20.77
C THR A 64 -8.05 -6.24 -19.48
N GLY A 65 -9.12 -6.97 -19.10
CA GLY A 65 -9.84 -6.73 -17.85
C GLY A 65 -8.96 -6.92 -16.61
N LYS A 66 -8.18 -8.02 -16.55
CA LYS A 66 -7.28 -8.27 -15.42
C LYS A 66 -6.19 -7.19 -15.34
N LYS A 67 -5.68 -6.73 -16.49
CA LYS A 67 -4.70 -5.62 -16.52
C LYS A 67 -5.30 -4.32 -16.00
N ILE A 68 -6.51 -3.97 -16.41
CA ILE A 68 -7.18 -2.73 -15.96
C ILE A 68 -7.39 -2.75 -14.45
N ILE A 69 -7.89 -3.86 -13.89
CA ILE A 69 -8.12 -3.99 -12.44
C ILE A 69 -6.83 -3.77 -11.65
N TRP A 70 -5.77 -4.48 -12.02
CA TRP A 70 -4.48 -4.34 -11.34
C TRP A 70 -3.85 -2.97 -11.57
N GLY A 71 -4.01 -2.39 -12.77
CA GLY A 71 -3.55 -1.03 -13.08
C GLY A 71 -4.24 0.01 -12.20
N LEU A 72 -5.54 -0.13 -11.98
CA LEU A 72 -6.32 0.75 -11.11
C LEU A 72 -5.84 0.63 -9.65
N ILE A 73 -5.62 -0.60 -9.17
CA ILE A 73 -5.09 -0.85 -7.82
C ILE A 73 -3.72 -0.19 -7.62
N ILE A 74 -2.78 -0.38 -8.56
CA ILE A 74 -1.44 0.22 -8.50
C ILE A 74 -1.54 1.75 -8.59
N TRP A 75 -2.44 2.29 -9.40
CA TRP A 75 -2.58 3.73 -9.59
C TRP A 75 -3.10 4.46 -8.34
N PHE A 76 -4.17 3.95 -7.73
CA PHE A 76 -4.76 4.57 -6.53
C PHE A 76 -3.94 4.28 -5.26
N PHE A 77 -3.25 3.14 -5.23
CA PHE A 77 -2.43 2.72 -4.10
C PHE A 77 -1.02 2.39 -4.59
N PRO A 78 -0.20 3.39 -4.97
CA PRO A 78 1.12 3.16 -5.56
C PRO A 78 2.06 2.37 -4.64
N PHE A 79 1.91 2.50 -3.33
CA PHE A 79 2.67 1.68 -2.40
C PHE A 79 2.00 0.33 -2.14
N GLY A 80 0.85 0.34 -1.46
CA GLY A 80 0.13 -0.88 -1.09
C GLY A 80 -0.21 -1.74 -2.30
N GLY A 81 -0.81 -1.14 -3.32
CA GLY A 81 -1.20 -1.75 -4.59
C GLY A 81 -0.04 -2.38 -5.35
N SER A 82 1.13 -1.75 -5.37
CA SER A 82 2.33 -2.34 -6.01
C SER A 82 2.86 -3.53 -5.22
N ILE A 83 2.87 -3.46 -3.89
CA ILE A 83 3.29 -4.58 -3.03
C ILE A 83 2.36 -5.77 -3.24
N ILE A 84 1.03 -5.56 -3.13
CA ILE A 84 0.07 -6.65 -3.31
C ILE A 84 0.08 -7.18 -4.75
N TYR A 85 0.34 -6.33 -5.74
CA TYR A 85 0.54 -6.76 -7.12
C TYR A 85 1.73 -7.72 -7.21
N PHE A 86 2.88 -7.37 -6.65
CA PHE A 86 4.05 -8.23 -6.73
C PHE A 86 3.88 -9.55 -5.96
N LEU A 87 3.15 -9.55 -4.84
CA LEU A 87 2.99 -10.74 -4.00
C LEU A 87 1.85 -11.67 -4.44
N PHE A 88 0.72 -11.12 -4.93
CA PHE A 88 -0.53 -11.87 -5.06
C PHE A 88 -1.18 -11.82 -6.45
N SER A 89 -0.63 -11.08 -7.42
CA SER A 89 -1.26 -10.97 -8.75
C SER A 89 -1.19 -12.23 -9.62
N GLY A 90 -0.39 -13.23 -9.21
CA GLY A 90 -0.12 -14.42 -10.01
C GLY A 90 0.69 -14.09 -11.26
N ARG A 91 1.61 -13.13 -11.14
CA ARG A 91 2.65 -12.77 -12.12
C ARG A 91 3.61 -13.93 -12.29
N ASN A 92 3.72 -14.43 -13.51
CA ASN A 92 4.75 -15.38 -13.96
C ASN A 92 5.54 -14.72 -15.09
#